data_AF-A0A5C9CQT2-F1
#
_entry.id   AF-A0A5C9CQT2-F1
#
_cell.length_a   1.000
_cell.length_b   1.000
_cell.length_c   1.000
_cell.angle_alpha   90.00
_cell.angle_beta   90.00
_cell.angle_gamma   90.00
#
_symmetry.space_group_name_H-M   'P 1'
#
loop_
_entity.id
_entity.type
_entity.pdbx_description
1 polymer ?
#
loop_
_entity_poly.entity_id
_entity_poly.type
_entity_poly.pdbx_seq_one_letter_code
_entity_poly.pdbx_strand_id
1 'polypeptide(L)'
;MCVVCGCSSNLSPPSAPDVAVHPTTGDLHFGAGTARVSVPGLSQARTIKLEEDVLGANNAIATQNRAHFAAHGVRALNLVSSPGSGKTTLLCATIEALKQRAPEVDVAVIEGDQQTSFDADRIRATGAPAVQVNTGKGCHLDAPMVAQAFAQLGTHTHAHEHEHEHEHEHEHEHEHEH
;
A
#
# COMPACT_ATOMS: atom_id res chain seq x y z
N MET A 1 15.10 23.65 4.51
CA MET A 1 14.91 24.86 3.69
C MET A 1 13.43 24.91 3.31
N CYS A 2 12.63 25.62 4.10
CA CYS A 2 11.24 25.93 3.79
C CYS A 2 11.24 26.93 2.63
N VAL A 3 10.46 26.68 1.57
CA VAL A 3 10.30 27.57 0.41
C VAL A 3 9.34 28.72 0.72
N VAL A 4 9.55 29.39 1.86
CA VAL A 4 8.81 30.58 2.25
C VAL A 4 9.41 31.78 1.51
N CYS A 5 8.53 32.48 0.79
CA CYS A 5 8.74 33.71 0.04
C CYS A 5 9.18 33.54 -1.44
N GLY A 6 8.20 33.24 -2.29
CA GLY A 6 8.28 33.45 -3.74
C GLY A 6 7.57 34.74 -4.13
N CYS A 7 8.27 35.88 -4.06
CA CYS A 7 7.84 37.11 -4.74
C CYS A 7 8.58 37.20 -6.08
N SER A 8 7.88 36.94 -7.18
CA SER A 8 8.28 37.37 -8.52
C SER A 8 7.03 37.74 -9.32
N SER A 9 7.01 39.01 -9.71
CA SER A 9 5.96 39.75 -10.40
C SER A 9 5.74 39.32 -11.86
N ASN A 10 4.50 39.53 -12.33
CA ASN A 10 3.96 39.39 -13.70
C ASN A 10 3.30 38.07 -14.10
N LEU A 11 2.29 37.64 -13.33
CA LEU A 11 1.17 36.91 -13.90
C LEU A 11 -0.10 37.73 -13.75
N SER A 12 -0.91 37.79 -14.80
CA SER A 12 -2.30 38.25 -14.74
C SER A 12 -2.98 37.69 -13.49
N PRO A 13 -3.81 38.47 -12.78
CA PRO A 13 -4.38 38.01 -11.52
C PRO A 13 -5.04 36.65 -11.77
N PRO A 14 -4.64 35.58 -11.06
CA PRO A 14 -5.40 34.34 -11.11
C PRO A 14 -6.83 34.70 -10.73
N SER A 15 -7.81 34.16 -11.48
CA SER A 15 -9.23 34.26 -11.11
C SER A 15 -9.33 34.06 -9.61
N ALA A 16 -9.86 35.05 -8.89
CA ALA A 16 -9.85 35.06 -7.44
C ALA A 16 -10.30 33.68 -6.94
N PRO A 17 -9.57 33.06 -5.99
CA PRO A 17 -10.05 31.82 -5.41
C PRO A 17 -11.48 32.07 -4.92
N ASP A 18 -12.38 31.12 -5.17
CA ASP A 18 -13.75 31.13 -4.63
C ASP A 18 -13.68 31.00 -3.10
N VAL A 19 -13.27 32.07 -2.43
CA VAL A 19 -13.17 32.18 -0.98
C VAL A 19 -14.51 32.66 -0.49
N ALA A 20 -15.25 31.77 0.16
CA ALA A 20 -16.47 32.19 0.84
C ALA A 20 -16.08 32.98 2.08
N VAL A 21 -16.56 34.22 2.19
CA VAL A 21 -16.33 35.07 3.35
C VAL A 21 -17.56 35.00 4.25
N HIS A 22 -17.38 34.68 5.53
CA HIS A 22 -18.47 34.67 6.49
C HIS A 22 -19.03 36.10 6.63
N PRO A 23 -20.33 36.32 6.40
CA PRO A 23 -20.88 37.66 6.20
C PRO A 23 -20.85 38.54 7.45
N THR A 24 -20.79 37.93 8.65
CA THR A 24 -20.81 38.68 9.92
C THR A 24 -19.46 38.71 10.64
N THR A 25 -18.62 37.68 10.48
CA THR A 25 -17.32 37.60 11.16
C THR A 25 -16.15 37.98 10.25
N GLY A 26 -16.34 37.93 8.93
CA GLY A 26 -15.28 38.15 7.94
C GLY A 26 -14.33 36.97 7.76
N ASP A 27 -14.62 35.82 8.39
CA ASP A 27 -13.78 34.62 8.28
C ASP A 27 -13.71 34.12 6.84
N LEU A 28 -12.53 33.70 6.40
CA LEU A 28 -12.29 33.20 5.05
C LEU A 28 -12.38 31.67 5.00
N HIS A 29 -13.28 31.13 4.20
CA HIS A 29 -13.49 29.69 4.04
C HIS A 29 -12.93 29.19 2.71
N PHE A 30 -11.72 28.64 2.78
CA PHE A 30 -11.05 27.95 1.68
C PHE A 30 -11.53 26.49 1.64
N GLY A 31 -12.53 26.21 0.81
CA GLY A 31 -13.15 24.87 0.72
C GLY A 31 -14.69 24.86 0.76
N ALA A 32 -15.32 26.03 0.76
CA ALA A 32 -16.78 26.14 0.56
C ALA A 32 -17.20 25.99 -0.92
N GLY A 33 -16.24 26.04 -1.85
CA GLY A 33 -16.47 25.80 -3.27
C GLY A 33 -16.77 24.33 -3.60
N THR A 34 -17.23 24.07 -4.82
CA THR A 34 -17.66 22.73 -5.26
C THR A 34 -16.56 21.67 -5.18
N ALA A 35 -15.29 22.05 -5.36
CA ALA A 35 -14.16 21.14 -5.22
C ALA A 35 -13.80 20.85 -3.75
N ARG A 36 -14.41 21.57 -2.79
CA ARG A 36 -14.12 21.53 -1.33
C ARG A 36 -12.66 21.77 -0.94
N VAL A 37 -11.82 22.12 -1.90
CA VAL A 37 -10.41 22.45 -1.76
C VAL A 37 -10.10 23.69 -2.59
N SER A 38 -9.17 24.51 -2.11
CA SER A 38 -8.69 25.69 -2.81
C SER A 38 -7.23 25.48 -3.19
N VAL A 39 -6.95 25.49 -4.50
CA VAL A 39 -5.59 25.43 -5.02
C VAL A 39 -5.27 26.76 -5.72
N PRO A 40 -4.26 27.52 -5.25
CA PRO A 40 -3.90 28.78 -5.88
C PRO A 40 -3.61 28.62 -7.38
N GLY A 41 -4.23 29.47 -8.21
CA GLY A 41 -4.04 29.46 -9.66
C GLY A 41 -4.88 28.45 -10.45
N LEU A 42 -5.81 27.74 -9.79
CA LEU A 42 -6.72 26.77 -10.42
C LEU A 42 -8.19 27.13 -10.13
N SER A 43 -9.03 27.08 -11.17
CA SER A 43 -10.48 27.21 -11.00
C SER A 43 -11.08 25.96 -10.38
N GLN A 44 -12.21 26.07 -9.68
CA GLN A 44 -12.90 24.92 -9.07
C GLN A 44 -13.19 23.79 -10.08
N ALA A 45 -13.66 24.13 -11.28
CA ALA A 45 -13.90 23.15 -12.35
C ALA A 45 -12.61 22.43 -12.80
N ARG A 46 -11.49 23.15 -12.89
CA ARG A 46 -10.21 22.55 -13.27
C ARG A 46 -9.64 21.68 -12.15
N THR A 47 -9.84 22.07 -10.89
CA THR A 47 -9.49 21.25 -9.71
C THR A 47 -10.27 19.94 -9.69
N ILE A 48 -11.60 19.99 -9.89
CA ILE A 48 -12.45 18.79 -9.95
C ILE A 48 -12.00 17.88 -11.09
N LYS A 49 -11.83 18.42 -12.30
CA LYS A 49 -11.39 17.62 -13.45
C LYS A 49 -10.05 16.94 -13.20
N LEU A 50 -9.10 17.65 -12.60
CA LEU A 50 -7.79 17.08 -12.27
C LEU A 50 -7.92 15.95 -11.23
N GLU A 51 -8.76 16.13 -10.21
CA GLU A 51 -9.06 15.08 -9.23
C GLU A 51 -9.71 13.85 -9.90
N GLU A 52 -10.70 14.07 -10.78
CA GLU A 52 -11.34 13.01 -11.56
C GLU A 52 -10.35 12.26 -12.46
N ASP A 53 -9.47 12.98 -13.16
CA ASP A 53 -8.45 12.39 -14.03
C ASP A 53 -7.47 11.54 -13.21
N VAL A 54 -7.02 12.04 -12.04
CA VAL A 54 -6.11 11.32 -11.13
C VAL A 54 -6.79 10.07 -10.53
N LEU A 55 -8.02 10.20 -10.03
CA LEU A 55 -8.80 9.08 -9.50
C LEU A 55 -9.11 8.04 -10.60
N GLY A 56 -9.39 8.50 -11.82
CA GLY A 56 -9.61 7.66 -12.99
C GLY A 56 -8.39 6.82 -13.34
N ALA A 57 -7.21 7.45 -13.41
CA ALA A 57 -5.95 6.75 -13.65
C ALA A 57 -5.66 5.70 -12.55
N ASN A 58 -5.86 6.07 -11.28
CA ASN A 58 -5.68 5.14 -10.16
C ASN A 58 -6.67 3.96 -10.23
N ASN A 59 -7.94 4.21 -10.57
CA ASN A 59 -8.97 3.17 -10.68
C ASN A 59 -8.69 2.17 -11.81
N ALA A 60 -8.10 2.61 -12.92
CA ALA A 60 -7.66 1.73 -13.99
C ALA A 60 -6.60 0.74 -13.49
N ILE A 61 -5.59 1.23 -12.76
CA ILE A 61 -4.52 0.39 -12.21
C ILE A 61 -5.07 -0.50 -11.07
N ALA A 62 -5.96 0.01 -10.22
CA ALA A 62 -6.60 -0.79 -9.18
C ALA A 62 -7.41 -1.96 -9.76
N THR A 63 -8.01 -1.78 -10.94
CA THR A 63 -8.70 -2.86 -11.66
C THR A 63 -7.73 -3.93 -12.15
N GLN A 64 -6.58 -3.51 -12.68
CA GLN A 64 -5.51 -4.43 -13.07
C GLN A 64 -4.97 -5.21 -11.86
N ASN A 65 -4.75 -4.53 -10.72
CA ASN A 65 -4.30 -5.17 -9.48
C ASN A 65 -5.30 -6.24 -9.02
N ARG A 66 -6.61 -5.95 -9.03
CA ARG A 66 -7.64 -6.94 -8.67
C ARG A 66 -7.62 -8.17 -9.58
N ALA A 67 -7.48 -7.96 -10.89
CA ALA A 67 -7.35 -9.06 -11.84
C ALA A 67 -6.07 -9.88 -11.58
N HIS A 68 -4.96 -9.19 -11.27
CA HIS A 68 -3.69 -9.82 -10.93
C HIS A 68 -3.78 -10.66 -9.66
N PHE A 69 -4.37 -10.14 -8.58
CA PHE A 69 -4.61 -10.88 -7.35
C PHE A 69 -5.47 -12.12 -7.60
N ALA A 70 -6.57 -11.98 -8.34
CA ALA A 70 -7.45 -13.09 -8.69
C ALA A 70 -6.74 -14.18 -9.49
N ALA A 71 -5.90 -13.80 -10.46
CA ALA A 71 -5.09 -14.74 -11.25
C ALA A 71 -4.08 -15.52 -10.39
N HIS A 72 -3.65 -14.97 -9.25
CA HIS A 72 -2.74 -15.60 -8.30
C HIS A 72 -3.47 -16.30 -7.14
N GLY A 73 -4.82 -16.38 -7.18
CA GLY A 73 -5.61 -16.95 -6.09
C GLY A 73 -5.58 -16.12 -4.79
N VAL A 74 -5.15 -14.86 -4.85
CA VAL A 74 -4.98 -13.99 -3.68
C VAL A 74 -6.28 -13.24 -3.38
N ARG A 75 -6.76 -13.38 -2.15
CA ARG A 75 -7.79 -12.51 -1.59
C ARG A 75 -7.15 -11.30 -0.90
N ALA A 76 -7.09 -10.17 -1.59
CA ALA A 76 -6.55 -8.93 -1.02
C ALA A 76 -7.58 -8.22 -0.11
N LEU A 77 -7.14 -7.80 1.07
CA LEU A 77 -7.93 -7.01 2.03
C LEU A 77 -7.24 -5.66 2.24
N ASN A 78 -8.01 -4.56 2.16
CA ASN A 78 -7.51 -3.23 2.44
C ASN A 78 -7.99 -2.79 3.83
N LEU A 79 -7.06 -2.57 4.76
CA LEU A 79 -7.34 -2.12 6.11
C LEU A 79 -6.94 -0.66 6.28
N VAL A 80 -7.95 0.21 6.38
CA VAL A 80 -7.77 1.66 6.55
C VAL A 80 -8.31 2.08 7.91
N SER A 81 -7.52 2.83 8.66
CA SER A 81 -7.90 3.33 9.98
C SER A 81 -7.15 4.60 10.34
N SER A 82 -7.58 5.28 11.40
CA SER A 82 -6.85 6.45 11.92
C SER A 82 -5.50 6.05 12.53
N PRO A 83 -4.49 6.95 12.53
CA PRO A 83 -3.22 6.71 13.23
C PRO A 83 -3.45 6.32 14.70
N GLY A 84 -2.70 5.33 15.19
CA GLY A 84 -2.77 4.89 16.60
C GLY A 84 -3.99 4.02 16.96
N SER A 85 -4.87 3.70 16.02
CA SER A 85 -6.06 2.84 16.25
C SER A 85 -5.77 1.35 16.50
N GLY A 86 -4.50 0.93 16.44
CA GLY A 86 -4.09 -0.44 16.69
C GLY A 86 -4.08 -1.38 15.48
N LYS A 87 -4.14 -0.85 14.25
CA LYS A 87 -4.03 -1.62 12.98
C LYS A 87 -2.96 -2.70 13.04
N THR A 88 -1.73 -2.32 13.39
CA THR A 88 -0.58 -3.22 13.38
C THR A 88 -0.68 -4.28 14.46
N THR A 89 -1.17 -3.92 15.64
CA THR A 89 -1.43 -4.89 16.73
C THR A 89 -2.49 -5.92 16.32
N LEU A 90 -3.57 -5.47 15.66
CA LEU A 90 -4.60 -6.36 15.14
C LEU A 90 -4.04 -7.31 14.07
N LEU A 91 -3.22 -6.80 13.14
CA LEU A 91 -2.60 -7.61 12.10
C LEU A 91 -1.68 -8.68 12.70
N CYS A 92 -0.78 -8.31 13.62
CA CYS A 92 0.10 -9.28 14.27
C CYS A 92 -0.69 -10.38 14.98
N ALA A 93 -1.70 -10.03 15.78
CA ALA A 93 -2.55 -11.01 16.47
C ALA A 93 -3.35 -11.90 15.50
N THR A 94 -3.79 -11.33 14.38
CA THR A 94 -4.52 -12.07 13.34
C THR A 94 -3.62 -13.09 12.65
N ILE A 95 -2.37 -12.72 12.33
CA ILE A 95 -1.39 -13.63 11.71
C ILE A 95 -1.10 -14.81 12.65
N GLU A 96 -0.83 -14.55 13.92
CA GLU A 96 -0.58 -15.62 14.91
C GLU A 96 -1.80 -16.54 15.07
N ALA A 97 -3.01 -15.97 15.11
CA ALA A 97 -4.23 -16.75 15.19
C ALA A 97 -4.47 -17.61 13.93
N LEU A 98 -4.15 -17.10 12.74
CA LEU A 98 -4.27 -17.86 11.49
C LEU A 98 -3.26 -19.02 11.46
N LYS A 99 -2.01 -18.78 11.86
CA LYS A 99 -1.00 -19.85 11.97
C LYS A 99 -1.45 -21.02 12.86
N GLN A 100 -2.18 -20.73 13.93
CA GLN A 100 -2.68 -21.75 14.85
C GLN A 100 -3.94 -22.45 14.37
N ARG A 101 -4.82 -21.74 13.65
CA ARG A 101 -6.20 -22.20 13.35
C ARG A 101 -6.42 -22.64 11.91
N ALA A 102 -5.60 -22.16 10.99
CA ALA A 102 -5.65 -22.42 9.55
C ALA A 102 -4.21 -22.31 8.97
N PRO A 103 -3.28 -23.19 9.39
CA PRO A 103 -1.87 -23.13 9.00
C PRO A 103 -1.63 -23.23 7.49
N GLU A 104 -2.60 -23.75 6.73
CA GLU A 104 -2.59 -23.82 5.27
C GLU A 104 -2.85 -22.47 4.57
N VAL A 105 -3.26 -21.44 5.32
CA VAL A 105 -3.54 -20.11 4.77
C VAL A 105 -2.28 -19.25 4.86
N ASP A 106 -1.67 -19.01 3.70
CA ASP A 106 -0.56 -18.06 3.57
C ASP A 106 -1.05 -16.61 3.72
N VAL A 107 -0.28 -15.81 4.47
CA VAL A 107 -0.57 -14.40 4.72
C VAL A 107 0.67 -13.57 4.47
N ALA A 108 0.51 -12.52 3.67
CA ALA A 108 1.53 -11.50 3.44
C ALA A 108 0.92 -10.10 3.61
N VAL A 109 1.75 -9.12 3.98
CA VAL A 109 1.29 -7.75 4.25
C VAL A 109 2.04 -6.73 3.40
N ILE A 110 1.30 -5.80 2.80
CA ILE A 110 1.85 -4.55 2.26
C ILE A 110 1.57 -3.48 3.31
N GLU A 111 2.63 -2.93 3.89
CA GLU A 111 2.59 -1.87 4.89
C GLU A 111 2.85 -0.53 4.20
N GLY A 112 2.01 0.47 4.45
CA GLY A 112 2.22 1.84 3.97
C GLY A 112 2.43 2.79 5.14
N ASP A 113 3.65 3.34 5.24
CA ASP A 113 4.05 4.37 6.22
C ASP A 113 4.74 5.52 5.49
N GLN A 114 4.77 6.71 6.09
CA GLN A 114 5.44 7.86 5.49
C GLN A 114 6.96 7.67 5.41
N GLN A 115 7.58 7.07 6.43
CA GLN A 115 9.04 7.07 6.54
C GLN A 115 9.66 5.84 7.23
N THR A 116 8.96 5.18 8.16
CA THR A 116 9.59 4.17 9.03
C THR A 116 9.20 2.75 8.65
N SER A 117 10.05 1.76 8.96
CA SER A 117 9.74 0.34 8.78
C SER A 117 9.16 -0.33 10.04
N PHE A 118 8.90 0.43 11.11
CA PHE A 118 8.57 -0.14 12.42
C PHE A 118 7.37 -1.08 12.38
N ASP A 119 6.32 -0.71 11.63
CA ASP A 119 5.14 -1.55 11.51
C ASP A 119 5.40 -2.81 10.67
N ALA A 120 6.13 -2.69 9.56
CA ALA A 120 6.52 -3.85 8.75
C ALA A 120 7.45 -4.81 9.53
N ASP A 121 8.39 -4.30 10.31
CA ASP A 121 9.31 -5.13 11.10
C ASP A 121 8.58 -5.87 12.23
N ARG A 122 7.59 -5.23 12.88
CA ARG A 122 6.71 -5.90 13.84
C ARG A 122 5.89 -7.01 13.21
N ILE A 123 5.43 -6.82 11.97
CA ILE A 123 4.72 -7.86 11.23
C ILE A 123 5.68 -8.99 10.86
N ARG A 124 6.87 -8.70 10.34
CA ARG A 124 7.89 -9.72 10.02
C ARG A 124 8.30 -10.56 11.22
N ALA A 125 8.32 -9.96 12.42
CA ALA A 125 8.60 -10.70 13.66
C ALA A 125 7.57 -11.80 13.97
N THR A 126 6.36 -11.73 13.43
CA THR A 126 5.37 -12.84 13.49
C THR A 126 5.72 -13.97 12.53
N GLY A 127 6.69 -13.79 11.63
CA GLY A 127 7.10 -14.72 10.58
C GLY A 127 6.29 -14.63 9.29
N ALA A 128 5.38 -13.66 9.14
CA ALA A 128 4.72 -13.38 7.86
C ALA A 128 5.59 -12.47 6.97
N PRO A 129 5.64 -12.68 5.64
CA PRO A 129 6.24 -11.73 4.72
C PRO A 129 5.56 -10.36 4.80
N ALA A 130 6.35 -9.30 4.88
CA ALA A 130 5.83 -7.93 4.79
C ALA A 130 6.72 -7.05 3.91
N VAL A 131 6.11 -6.28 3.02
CA VAL A 131 6.76 -5.24 2.21
C VAL A 131 6.37 -3.87 2.75
N GLN A 132 7.38 -3.10 3.13
CA GLN A 132 7.23 -1.69 3.51
C GLN A 132 7.17 -0.84 2.25
N VAL A 133 6.18 0.04 2.18
CA VAL A 133 6.09 1.10 1.18
C VAL A 133 6.21 2.43 1.91
N ASN A 134 7.30 3.14 1.67
CA ASN A 134 7.50 4.50 2.18
C ASN A 134 6.81 5.49 1.24
N THR A 135 5.67 6.04 1.67
CA THR A 135 4.83 6.94 0.86
C THR A 135 5.39 8.38 0.79
N GLY A 136 6.46 8.67 1.55
CA GLY A 136 7.07 9.99 1.63
C GLY A 136 6.12 11.00 2.25
N LYS A 137 5.59 11.92 1.45
CA LYS A 137 4.57 12.90 1.90
C LYS A 137 3.13 12.40 1.71
N GLY A 138 2.94 11.29 1.01
CA GLY A 138 1.62 10.67 0.84
C GLY A 138 1.11 10.12 2.16
N CYS A 139 -0.20 10.22 2.42
CA CYS A 139 -0.84 9.63 3.59
C CYS A 139 -1.64 8.34 3.26
N HIS A 140 -1.50 7.84 2.04
CA HIS A 140 -2.20 6.67 1.54
C HIS A 140 -1.32 5.88 0.56
N LEU A 141 -1.72 4.64 0.30
CA LEU A 141 -1.20 3.82 -0.80
C LEU A 141 -2.06 4.02 -2.03
N ASP A 142 -1.42 4.29 -3.17
CA ASP A 142 -2.08 4.28 -4.47
C ASP A 142 -1.94 2.90 -5.16
N ALA A 143 -2.70 2.69 -6.24
CA ALA A 143 -2.68 1.43 -6.95
C ALA A 143 -1.31 1.08 -7.58
N PRO A 144 -0.55 2.03 -8.18
CA PRO A 144 0.83 1.79 -8.59
C PRO A 144 1.74 1.28 -7.47
N MET A 145 1.70 1.89 -6.28
CA MET A 145 2.49 1.47 -5.13
C MET A 145 2.18 0.02 -4.74
N VAL A 146 0.88 -0.31 -4.66
CA VAL A 146 0.43 -1.68 -4.34
C VAL A 146 0.87 -2.68 -5.41
N ALA A 147 0.82 -2.30 -6.69
CA ALA A 147 1.26 -3.17 -7.78
C ALA A 147 2.75 -3.55 -7.65
N GLN A 148 3.60 -2.55 -7.38
CA GLN A 148 5.03 -2.75 -7.19
C GLN A 148 5.33 -3.57 -5.93
N ALA A 149 4.63 -3.30 -4.82
CA ALA A 149 4.80 -4.04 -3.59
C ALA A 149 4.36 -5.51 -3.74
N PHE A 150 3.25 -5.76 -4.44
CA PHE A 150 2.78 -7.12 -4.72
C PHE A 150 3.79 -7.92 -5.54
N ALA A 151 4.43 -7.29 -6.54
CA ALA A 151 5.48 -7.94 -7.33
C ALA A 151 6.71 -8.36 -6.49
N GLN A 152 6.93 -7.73 -5.32
CA GLN A 152 8.01 -8.07 -4.39
C GLN A 152 7.63 -9.14 -3.37
N LEU A 153 6.34 -9.38 -3.12
CA LEU A 153 5.87 -10.33 -2.10
C LEU A 153 6.11 -11.80 -2.43
N GLY A 154 6.64 -12.09 -3.62
CA GLY A 154 7.17 -13.40 -3.98
C GLY A 154 6.85 -13.78 -5.41
N THR A 155 7.88 -13.86 -6.24
CA THR A 155 8.03 -14.96 -7.19
C THR A 155 7.82 -16.26 -6.41
N HIS A 156 6.73 -16.97 -6.71
CA HIS A 156 6.23 -18.16 -6.03
C HIS A 156 7.33 -19.14 -5.62
N THR A 157 7.73 -19.12 -4.35
CA THR A 157 8.40 -20.28 -3.73
C THR A 157 7.31 -21.18 -3.17
N HIS A 158 6.62 -21.89 -4.06
CA HIS A 158 6.08 -23.18 -3.67
C HIS A 158 7.27 -24.11 -3.48
N ALA A 159 7.30 -24.73 -2.30
CA ALA A 159 8.18 -25.83 -1.96
C ALA A 159 8.20 -26.88 -3.09
N HIS A 160 9.33 -26.98 -3.77
CA HIS A 160 9.76 -28.21 -4.43
C HIS A 160 11.06 -28.65 -3.80
N GLU A 161 11.00 -28.99 -2.51
CA GLU A 161 11.90 -30.00 -1.95
C GLU A 161 11.04 -31.25 -1.78
N HIS A 162 10.87 -31.99 -2.87
CA HIS A 162 10.54 -33.39 -2.77
C HIS A 162 11.76 -34.06 -2.15
N GLU A 163 11.67 -34.39 -0.87
CA GLU A 163 12.47 -35.45 -0.26
C GLU A 163 12.25 -36.72 -1.08
N HIS A 164 13.22 -37.05 -1.92
CA HIS A 164 13.35 -38.41 -2.42
C HIS A 164 14.17 -39.18 -1.38
N GLU A 165 13.47 -39.66 -0.35
CA GLU A 165 13.90 -40.86 0.38
C GLU A 165 13.92 -42.02 -0.62
N HIS A 166 15.11 -42.44 -1.00
CA HIS A 166 15.31 -43.77 -1.56
C HIS A 166 16.03 -44.60 -0.51
N GLU A 167 15.23 -45.26 0.35
CA GLU A 167 15.64 -46.50 0.99
C GLU A 167 15.84 -47.55 -0.11
N HIS A 168 17.09 -48.00 -0.27
CA HIS A 168 17.38 -49.30 -0.85
C HIS A 168 18.30 -50.04 0.09
N GLU A 169 17.69 -50.72 1.06
CA GLU A 169 18.26 -51.93 1.62
C GLU A 169 18.32 -52.99 0.51
N HIS A 170 19.54 -53.38 0.14
CA HIS A 170 19.79 -54.73 -0.36
C HIS A 170 21.18 -55.15 0.14
N GLU A 171 21.16 -55.89 1.25
CA GLU A 171 22.21 -56.82 1.62
C GLU A 171 22.43 -57.80 0.47
N HIS A 172 23.68 -57.93 0.00
CA HIS A 172 24.22 -59.21 -0.45
C HIS A 172 25.74 -59.19 -0.28
N GLU A 173 26.19 -59.89 0.77
CA GLU A 173 27.55 -60.41 0.91
C GLU A 173 27.94 -61.19 -0.34
N HIS A 174 29.16 -61.01 -0.85
CA HIS A 174 29.99 -62.10 -1.37
C HIS A 174 31.46 -61.68 -1.35
N GLU A 175 32.18 -62.28 -0.40
CA GLU A 175 33.64 -62.43 -0.42
C GLU A 175 34.07 -63.12 -1.73
N HIS A 176 35.21 -62.72 -2.30
CA HIS A 176 36.19 -63.65 -2.88
C HIS A 176 37.55 -62.97 -3.03
N GLU A 177 38.55 -63.61 -2.42
CA GLU A 177 39.99 -63.37 -2.54
C GLU A 177 40.49 -63.51 -3.98
N HIS A 178 41.53 -62.75 -4.34
CA HIS A 178 42.78 -63.24 -4.94
C HIS A 178 43.84 -62.14 -5.02
#